data_AF-A0A1G1KCS6-F1
#
_entry.id   AF-A0A1G1KCS6-F1
#
_cell.length_a   1.000
_cell.length_b   1.000
_cell.length_c   1.000
_cell.angle_alpha   90.00
_cell.angle_beta   90.00
_cell.angle_gamma   90.00
#
_symmetry.space_group_name_H-M   'P 1'
#
loop_
_entity.id
_entity.type
_entity.pdbx_description
1 polymer ?
#
loop_
_entity_poly.entity_id
_entity_poly.type
_entity_poly.pdbx_seq_one_letter_code
_entity_poly.pdbx_strand_id
1 'polypeptide(L)'
;MSVVMPRSTLTRVRPDLSIPEVRTSSEWKLFLHFARSGRLLRDPDGPWQPKFMREVDMTQDKPCFLPKPAKGTVPLIEGRMVHQYQFSAKRYVSGTGRRSLWLPNGKDAEEIHPQFYISAEKLPPQAQDRFRLNRAGFCDITGQTNERTMLASRIPSGVVCGNKVPTLLFNGDPRNQQLYIDSWLAIVNSIPFDWLLRRVATTSVNYFLLLDLPMPSIQPNSKEGTTLAHLSEQLSLGRIADAWKRAEIRAEIDWRVLSAFGCDAKAMELLLEDFPLLDRAQPTLPGESRSTITKDLLLLRTAQHLGGVSRSRRDLWGERVAGAKSVGAVAYIPSHLAPTTKN
;
A
#
# COMPACT_ATOMS: atom_id res chain seq x y z
N MET A 1 -20.21 1.48 23.18
CA MET A 1 -21.02 0.28 22.88
C MET A 1 -20.08 -0.90 22.75
N SER A 2 -20.40 -2.05 23.34
CA SER A 2 -19.61 -3.29 23.17
C SER A 2 -19.95 -3.97 21.85
N VAL A 3 -18.95 -4.45 21.12
CA VAL A 3 -19.15 -5.27 19.90
C VAL A 3 -19.33 -6.72 20.30
N VAL A 4 -20.41 -7.36 19.82
CA VAL A 4 -20.69 -8.79 20.07
C VAL A 4 -20.25 -9.59 18.84
N MET A 5 -19.33 -10.54 19.06
CA MET A 5 -18.84 -11.47 18.03
C MET A 5 -19.21 -12.90 18.40
N PRO A 6 -20.26 -13.49 17.79
CA PRO A 6 -20.57 -14.90 18.01
C PRO A 6 -19.38 -15.78 17.61
N ARG A 7 -18.93 -16.66 18.51
CA ARG A 7 -17.77 -17.53 18.28
C ARG A 7 -17.88 -18.29 16.96
N SER A 8 -19.04 -18.86 16.65
CA SER A 8 -19.30 -19.58 15.39
C SER A 8 -19.08 -18.70 14.15
N THR A 9 -19.42 -17.42 14.24
CA THR A 9 -19.20 -16.47 13.15
C THR A 9 -17.72 -16.11 13.02
N LEU A 10 -17.04 -15.90 14.15
CA LEU A 10 -15.60 -15.63 14.16
C LEU A 10 -14.82 -16.81 13.59
N THR A 11 -15.08 -18.04 14.02
CA THR A 11 -14.42 -19.26 13.52
C THR A 11 -14.50 -19.39 12.00
N ARG A 12 -15.61 -18.96 11.38
CA ARG A 12 -15.77 -19.05 9.92
C ARG A 12 -14.90 -18.07 9.15
N VAL A 13 -14.63 -16.89 9.70
CA VAL A 13 -13.84 -15.83 9.02
C VAL A 13 -12.40 -15.76 9.51
N ARG A 14 -12.13 -16.26 10.71
CA ARG A 14 -10.83 -16.35 11.38
C ARG A 14 -10.75 -17.71 12.10
N PRO A 15 -10.36 -18.79 11.40
CA PRO A 15 -10.30 -20.13 11.99
C PRO A 15 -9.34 -20.26 13.18
N ASP A 16 -8.32 -19.40 13.23
CA ASP A 16 -7.37 -19.27 14.34
C ASP A 16 -7.97 -18.57 15.58
N LEU A 17 -9.24 -18.14 15.51
CA LEU A 17 -9.97 -17.39 16.54
C LEU A 17 -9.30 -16.07 16.95
N SER A 18 -8.37 -15.56 16.14
CA SER A 18 -7.81 -14.23 16.35
C SER A 18 -8.91 -13.17 16.20
N ILE A 19 -8.90 -12.21 17.12
CA ILE A 19 -9.94 -11.19 17.21
C ILE A 19 -9.51 -9.98 16.39
N PRO A 20 -10.24 -9.60 15.33
CA PRO A 20 -9.94 -8.38 14.59
C PRO A 20 -10.28 -7.14 15.42
N GLU A 21 -9.46 -6.09 15.29
CA GLU A 21 -9.66 -4.81 15.98
C GLU A 21 -10.84 -4.03 15.39
N VAL A 22 -12.07 -4.28 15.87
CA VAL A 22 -13.27 -3.53 15.48
C VAL A 22 -13.90 -2.86 16.72
N ARG A 23 -14.27 -1.59 16.57
CA ARG A 23 -14.77 -0.70 17.63
C ARG A 23 -16.30 -0.56 17.61
N THR A 24 -16.93 -0.81 16.47
CA THR A 24 -18.38 -0.64 16.31
C THR A 24 -19.03 -1.87 15.66
N SER A 25 -20.34 -2.04 15.87
CA SER A 25 -21.10 -3.09 15.18
C SER A 25 -21.13 -2.90 13.66
N SER A 26 -21.00 -1.65 13.18
CA SER A 26 -20.90 -1.34 11.75
C SER A 26 -19.56 -1.83 11.18
N GLU A 27 -18.44 -1.60 11.88
CA GLU A 27 -17.13 -2.11 11.49
C GLU A 27 -17.12 -3.64 11.46
N TRP A 28 -17.71 -4.30 12.47
CA TRP A 28 -17.82 -5.75 12.49
C TRP A 28 -18.64 -6.31 11.30
N LYS A 29 -19.78 -5.69 10.99
CA LYS A 29 -20.59 -6.06 9.82
C LYS A 29 -19.81 -5.88 8.52
N LEU A 30 -19.05 -4.80 8.39
CA LEU A 30 -18.24 -4.54 7.19
C LEU A 30 -17.08 -5.53 7.05
N PHE A 31 -16.41 -5.87 8.16
CA PHE A 31 -15.37 -6.90 8.16
C PHE A 31 -15.92 -8.26 7.72
N LEU A 32 -17.10 -8.65 8.25
CA LEU A 32 -17.77 -9.88 7.84
C LEU A 32 -18.18 -9.86 6.37
N HIS A 33 -18.57 -8.70 5.84
CA HIS A 33 -18.89 -8.55 4.43
C HIS A 33 -17.66 -8.81 3.56
N PHE A 34 -16.53 -8.14 3.86
CA PHE A 34 -15.28 -8.32 3.12
C PHE A 34 -14.78 -9.77 3.17
N ALA A 35 -14.87 -10.42 4.33
CA ALA A 35 -14.50 -11.82 4.50
C ALA A 35 -15.38 -12.79 3.68
N ARG A 36 -16.64 -12.43 3.39
CA ARG A 36 -17.56 -13.26 2.59
C ARG A 36 -17.48 -13.00 1.09
N SER A 37 -17.24 -11.75 0.68
CA SER A 37 -17.17 -11.38 -0.74
C SER A 37 -15.77 -11.53 -1.35
N GLY A 38 -14.73 -11.53 -0.51
CA GLY A 38 -13.36 -11.77 -0.93
C GLY A 38 -12.95 -13.25 -0.90
N ARG A 39 -11.73 -13.50 -1.38
CA ARG A 39 -11.03 -14.79 -1.29
C ARG A 39 -9.71 -14.61 -0.57
N LEU A 40 -9.31 -15.59 0.24
CA LEU A 40 -8.03 -15.51 0.93
C LEU A 40 -6.87 -15.48 -0.07
N LEU A 41 -5.83 -14.69 0.21
CA LEU A 41 -4.64 -14.64 -0.62
C LEU A 41 -3.93 -16.01 -0.70
N ARG A 42 -4.06 -16.84 0.35
CA ARG A 42 -3.52 -18.21 0.41
C ARG A 42 -4.32 -19.27 -0.35
N ASP A 43 -5.48 -18.93 -0.91
CA ASP A 43 -6.34 -19.88 -1.62
C ASP A 43 -5.53 -20.56 -2.75
N PRO A 44 -5.29 -21.89 -2.70
CA PRO A 44 -4.49 -22.60 -3.69
C PRO A 44 -5.15 -22.58 -5.08
N ASP A 45 -6.48 -22.51 -5.12
CA ASP A 45 -7.28 -22.40 -6.34
C ASP A 45 -7.56 -20.93 -6.71
N GLY A 46 -7.04 -20.00 -5.90
CA GLY A 46 -7.09 -18.57 -6.14
C GLY A 46 -6.13 -18.14 -7.25
N PRO A 47 -6.33 -16.95 -7.85
CA PRO A 47 -5.48 -16.49 -8.94
C PRO A 47 -4.08 -16.09 -8.51
N TRP A 48 -3.90 -15.67 -7.25
CA TRP A 48 -2.66 -15.01 -6.84
C TRP A 48 -1.53 -15.99 -6.60
N GLN A 49 -1.77 -17.08 -5.84
CA GLN A 49 -0.76 -18.09 -5.50
C GLN A 49 0.62 -17.47 -5.20
N PRO A 50 0.73 -16.59 -4.18
CA PRO A 50 1.91 -15.79 -3.96
C PRO A 50 3.11 -16.63 -3.50
N LYS A 51 4.29 -16.29 -4.02
CA LYS A 51 5.60 -16.78 -3.61
C LYS A 51 6.36 -15.67 -2.90
N PHE A 52 6.22 -15.62 -1.58
CA PHE A 52 6.97 -14.71 -0.73
C PHE A 52 8.45 -15.12 -0.63
N MET A 53 9.33 -14.12 -0.54
CA MET A 53 10.76 -14.33 -0.33
C MET A 53 11.33 -13.26 0.60
N ARG A 54 12.20 -13.71 1.49
CA ARG A 54 13.15 -12.87 2.22
C ARG A 54 14.50 -13.04 1.53
N GLU A 55 14.97 -12.00 0.83
CA GLU A 55 16.13 -12.14 -0.06
C GLU A 55 17.45 -12.13 0.70
N VAL A 56 17.68 -11.13 1.54
CA VAL A 56 18.83 -11.07 2.45
C VAL A 56 18.41 -10.68 3.87
N ASP A 57 19.16 -11.14 4.86
CA ASP A 57 18.97 -10.86 6.27
C ASP A 57 20.00 -9.83 6.76
N MET A 58 19.52 -8.72 7.31
CA MET A 58 20.38 -7.61 7.76
C MET A 58 21.36 -7.99 8.88
N THR A 59 21.16 -9.12 9.56
CA THR A 59 22.02 -9.64 10.62
C THR A 59 22.92 -10.75 10.11
N GLN A 60 22.36 -11.77 9.46
CA GLN A 60 23.13 -12.94 9.01
C GLN A 60 24.05 -12.60 7.83
N ASP A 61 23.60 -11.76 6.90
CA ASP A 61 24.36 -11.38 5.70
C ASP A 61 25.20 -10.11 5.90
N LYS A 62 25.24 -9.56 7.13
CA LYS A 62 26.00 -8.34 7.47
C LYS A 62 27.46 -8.34 6.95
N PRO A 63 28.22 -9.46 7.00
CA PRO A 63 29.59 -9.49 6.47
C PRO A 63 29.69 -9.25 4.96
N CYS A 64 28.58 -9.37 4.21
CA CYS A 64 28.52 -9.17 2.77
C CYS A 64 28.19 -7.72 2.39
N PHE A 65 27.86 -6.85 3.36
CA PHE A 65 27.39 -5.49 3.09
C PHE A 65 28.56 -4.52 2.91
N LEU A 66 28.51 -3.77 1.81
CA LEU A 66 29.51 -2.77 1.45
C LEU A 66 28.87 -1.37 1.54
N PRO A 67 29.54 -0.39 2.17
CA PRO A 67 29.00 0.96 2.33
C PRO A 67 29.09 1.82 1.06
N LYS A 68 29.76 1.32 0.02
CA LYS A 68 29.99 2.01 -1.26
C LYS A 68 29.81 1.02 -2.40
N PRO A 69 29.36 1.49 -3.58
CA PRO A 69 29.26 0.65 -4.76
C PRO A 69 30.65 0.16 -5.19
N ALA A 70 30.72 -1.08 -5.66
CA ALA A 70 31.91 -1.65 -6.29
C ALA A 70 31.50 -2.46 -7.54
N LYS A 71 32.47 -2.86 -8.36
CA LYS A 71 32.20 -3.69 -9.53
C LYS A 71 31.51 -4.99 -9.11
N GLY A 72 30.38 -5.31 -9.75
CA GLY A 72 29.61 -6.53 -9.46
C GLY A 72 28.69 -6.46 -8.24
N THR A 73 28.55 -5.29 -7.60
CA THR A 73 27.63 -5.11 -6.47
C THR A 73 26.27 -4.58 -6.91
N VAL A 74 25.21 -5.01 -6.24
CA VAL A 74 23.84 -4.51 -6.41
C VAL A 74 23.39 -3.69 -5.19
N PRO A 75 22.55 -2.65 -5.37
CA PRO A 75 21.95 -1.89 -4.27
C PRO A 75 21.09 -2.76 -3.35
N LEU A 76 21.17 -2.52 -2.04
CA LEU A 76 20.28 -3.11 -1.04
C LEU A 76 19.13 -2.15 -0.71
N ILE A 77 17.91 -2.56 -1.00
CA ILE A 77 16.68 -1.83 -0.69
C ILE A 77 16.23 -2.16 0.73
N GLU A 78 16.08 -1.13 1.56
CA GLU A 78 15.63 -1.23 2.94
C GLU A 78 14.18 -0.75 3.09
N GLY A 79 13.51 -1.17 4.17
CA GLY A 79 12.09 -0.83 4.41
C GLY A 79 11.80 0.67 4.41
N ARG A 80 12.78 1.50 4.78
CA ARG A 80 12.66 2.96 4.77
C ARG A 80 12.58 3.55 3.36
N MET A 81 13.07 2.84 2.35
CA MET A 81 13.08 3.26 0.95
C MET A 81 11.74 2.94 0.28
N VAL A 82 10.99 1.95 0.78
CA VAL A 82 9.74 1.52 0.17
C VAL A 82 8.57 2.37 0.66
N HIS A 83 7.88 2.98 -0.28
CA HIS A 83 6.59 3.64 -0.09
C HIS A 83 5.59 3.11 -1.14
N GLN A 84 4.33 3.55 -1.06
CA GLN A 84 3.31 3.18 -2.03
C GLN A 84 3.74 3.54 -3.45
N TYR A 85 3.84 2.53 -4.32
CA TYR A 85 4.27 2.59 -5.72
C TYR A 85 5.71 3.10 -5.94
N GLN A 86 6.52 3.31 -4.90
CA GLN A 86 7.89 3.83 -5.04
C GLN A 86 8.85 3.06 -4.15
N PHE A 87 9.77 2.30 -4.75
CA PHE A 87 10.75 1.49 -4.01
C PHE A 87 11.96 2.30 -3.53
N SER A 88 12.17 3.49 -4.09
CA SER A 88 13.30 4.40 -3.88
C SER A 88 12.84 5.74 -3.27
N ALA A 89 11.81 5.73 -2.41
CA ALA A 89 11.17 6.94 -1.87
C ALA A 89 12.05 7.75 -0.92
N LYS A 90 13.11 7.14 -0.36
CA LYS A 90 14.07 7.83 0.50
C LYS A 90 15.50 7.42 0.16
N ARG A 91 16.40 8.39 0.28
CA ARG A 91 17.85 8.23 0.12
C ARG A 91 18.55 8.25 1.47
N TYR A 92 19.51 7.35 1.63
CA TYR A 92 20.40 7.35 2.78
C TYR A 92 21.35 8.54 2.72
N VAL A 93 21.59 9.20 3.85
CA VAL A 93 22.55 10.30 3.97
C VAL A 93 23.69 9.94 4.90
N SER A 94 23.38 9.52 6.12
CA SER A 94 24.38 9.21 7.15
C SER A 94 23.81 8.46 8.35
N GLY A 95 24.69 8.01 9.25
CA GLY A 95 24.32 7.40 10.53
C GLY A 95 23.96 5.92 10.45
N THR A 96 23.61 5.31 11.59
CA THR A 96 23.35 3.87 11.68
C THR A 96 22.11 3.58 12.52
N GLY A 97 21.50 2.41 12.26
CA GLY A 97 20.34 1.94 13.00
C GLY A 97 19.19 2.97 13.02
N ARG A 98 18.58 3.15 14.20
CA ARG A 98 17.44 4.06 14.38
C ARG A 98 17.79 5.54 14.16
N ARG A 99 19.06 5.92 14.31
CA ARG A 99 19.56 7.29 14.17
C ARG A 99 20.03 7.63 12.74
N SER A 100 19.89 6.70 11.80
CA SER A 100 20.22 6.97 10.40
C SER A 100 19.34 8.09 9.84
N LEU A 101 19.97 9.03 9.16
CA LEU A 101 19.34 10.13 8.44
C LEU A 101 18.99 9.68 7.03
N TRP A 102 17.71 9.80 6.70
CA TRP A 102 17.17 9.52 5.39
C TRP A 102 16.37 10.73 4.93
N LEU A 103 16.62 11.19 3.72
CA LEU A 103 15.85 12.28 3.12
C LEU A 103 14.91 11.70 2.07
N PRO A 104 13.73 12.32 1.87
CA PRO A 104 12.90 11.97 0.73
C PRO A 104 13.71 12.07 -0.56
N ASN A 105 13.55 11.07 -1.41
CA ASN A 105 14.01 11.15 -2.78
C ASN A 105 13.03 12.06 -3.54
N GLY A 106 13.53 12.89 -4.45
CA GLY A 106 12.70 13.81 -5.23
C GLY A 106 11.74 13.06 -6.17
N LYS A 107 11.15 13.78 -7.12
CA LYS A 107 10.31 13.17 -8.16
C LYS A 107 11.10 12.21 -9.07
N ASP A 108 12.42 12.33 -9.11
CA ASP A 108 13.33 11.48 -9.88
C ASP A 108 13.59 10.16 -9.14
N ALA A 109 12.63 9.24 -9.26
CA ALA A 109 12.66 7.93 -8.60
C ALA A 109 13.74 6.96 -9.14
N GLU A 110 14.51 7.36 -10.15
CA GLU A 110 15.49 6.50 -10.82
C GLU A 110 16.81 6.38 -10.05
N GLU A 111 17.20 7.39 -9.27
CA GLU A 111 18.44 7.32 -8.50
C GLU A 111 18.24 6.57 -7.18
N ILE A 112 19.02 5.50 -7.00
CA ILE A 112 19.01 4.67 -5.80
C ILE A 112 20.21 5.06 -4.94
N HIS A 113 19.93 5.57 -3.75
CA HIS A 113 20.92 5.96 -2.75
C HIS A 113 20.76 5.06 -1.51
N PRO A 114 21.19 3.79 -1.57
CA PRO A 114 21.04 2.85 -0.47
C PRO A 114 22.10 3.12 0.61
N GLN A 115 21.90 2.56 1.80
CA GLN A 115 22.97 2.52 2.81
C GLN A 115 24.05 1.48 2.46
N PHE A 116 23.64 0.39 1.80
CA PHE A 116 24.49 -0.77 1.57
C PHE A 116 24.37 -1.32 0.14
N TYR A 117 25.41 -2.01 -0.28
CA TYR A 117 25.51 -2.78 -1.51
C TYR A 117 25.95 -4.20 -1.18
N ILE A 118 25.62 -5.17 -2.03
CA ILE A 118 26.02 -6.57 -1.87
C ILE A 118 26.60 -7.08 -3.18
N SER A 119 27.70 -7.84 -3.13
CA SER A 119 28.21 -8.54 -4.32
C SER A 119 27.16 -9.55 -4.82
N ALA A 120 26.81 -9.51 -6.11
CA ALA A 120 25.83 -10.43 -6.68
C ALA A 120 26.22 -11.90 -6.50
N GLU A 121 27.52 -12.21 -6.47
CA GLU A 121 28.06 -13.56 -6.25
C GLU A 121 27.91 -14.05 -4.81
N LYS A 122 27.79 -13.12 -3.85
CA LYS A 122 27.60 -13.41 -2.42
C LYS A 122 26.13 -13.50 -2.02
N LEU A 123 25.21 -13.28 -2.96
CA LEU A 123 23.79 -13.41 -2.69
C LEU A 123 23.43 -14.88 -2.39
N PRO A 124 22.50 -15.12 -1.45
CA PRO A 124 21.93 -16.46 -1.25
C PRO A 124 21.40 -17.03 -2.57
N PRO A 125 21.50 -18.36 -2.82
CA PRO A 125 21.13 -18.95 -4.10
C PRO A 125 19.73 -18.55 -4.59
N GLN A 126 18.76 -18.52 -3.68
CA GLN A 126 17.38 -18.14 -4.02
C GLN A 126 17.23 -16.66 -4.41
N ALA A 127 18.08 -15.78 -3.86
CA ALA A 127 18.11 -14.37 -4.19
C ALA A 127 18.80 -14.10 -5.54
N GLN A 128 19.75 -14.95 -5.97
CA GLN A 128 20.46 -14.81 -7.24
C GLN A 128 19.53 -14.86 -8.46
N ASP A 129 18.45 -15.64 -8.41
CA ASP A 129 17.43 -15.61 -9.46
C ASP A 129 16.43 -14.48 -9.25
N ARG A 130 16.09 -14.20 -7.98
CA ARG A 130 15.08 -13.20 -7.61
C ARG A 130 15.46 -11.78 -8.04
N PHE A 131 16.71 -11.37 -7.81
CA PHE A 131 17.15 -10.00 -8.09
C PHE A 131 17.19 -9.67 -9.58
N ARG A 132 17.14 -10.69 -10.46
CA ARG A 132 17.09 -10.53 -11.92
C ARG A 132 15.67 -10.26 -12.44
N LEU A 133 14.67 -10.34 -11.57
CA LEU A 133 13.25 -10.20 -11.92
C LEU A 133 12.64 -8.95 -11.32
N ASN A 134 11.68 -8.36 -12.04
CA ASN A 134 10.71 -7.47 -11.44
C ASN A 134 9.82 -8.27 -10.48
N ARG A 135 9.54 -7.68 -9.32
CA ARG A 135 8.74 -8.30 -8.27
C ARG A 135 7.97 -7.26 -7.49
N ALA A 136 6.92 -7.67 -6.81
CA ALA A 136 6.33 -6.80 -5.80
C ALA A 136 7.21 -6.83 -4.55
N GLY A 137 7.26 -5.74 -3.82
CA GLY A 137 7.88 -5.68 -2.50
C GLY A 137 7.13 -4.71 -1.60
N PHE A 138 7.13 -4.97 -0.30
CA PHE A 138 6.44 -4.12 0.66
C PHE A 138 7.28 -3.88 1.91
N CYS A 139 7.11 -2.73 2.55
CA CYS A 139 7.70 -2.48 3.86
C CYS A 139 6.94 -3.28 4.92
N ASP A 140 7.60 -4.23 5.59
CA ASP A 140 6.95 -5.02 6.62
C ASP A 140 6.73 -4.22 7.91
N ILE A 141 7.45 -3.13 8.14
CA ILE A 141 7.29 -2.29 9.33
C ILE A 141 6.12 -1.32 9.14
N THR A 142 5.16 -1.38 10.06
CA THR A 142 4.01 -0.48 10.10
C THR A 142 3.71 -0.03 11.53
N GLY A 143 2.64 0.74 11.73
CA GLY A 143 2.24 1.19 13.06
C GLY A 143 0.95 1.99 13.07
N GLN A 144 0.31 2.08 14.24
CA GLN A 144 -0.97 2.76 14.41
C GLN A 144 -0.93 4.26 14.09
N THR A 145 0.23 4.90 14.24
CA THR A 145 0.44 6.33 13.95
C THR A 145 0.82 6.63 12.49
N ASN A 146 0.88 5.60 11.63
CA ASN A 146 1.13 5.78 10.21
C ASN A 146 -0.15 6.19 9.47
N GLU A 147 0.00 7.05 8.47
CA GLU A 147 -1.09 7.48 7.59
C GLU A 147 -1.64 6.30 6.77
N ARG A 148 -0.78 5.35 6.42
CA ARG A 148 -1.05 4.17 5.60
C ARG A 148 -0.48 2.93 6.28
N THR A 149 -1.11 1.78 6.07
CA THR A 149 -0.70 0.52 6.72
C THR A 149 0.22 -0.29 5.83
N MET A 150 -0.17 -0.48 4.57
CA MET A 150 0.60 -1.13 3.52
C MET A 150 1.36 -0.09 2.71
N LEU A 151 2.66 -0.33 2.55
CA LEU A 151 3.55 0.43 1.68
C LEU A 151 4.18 -0.56 0.70
N ALA A 152 3.58 -0.72 -0.47
CA ALA A 152 4.04 -1.69 -1.47
C ALA A 152 4.41 -1.01 -2.79
N SER A 153 5.43 -1.55 -3.47
CA SER A 153 5.94 -1.02 -4.73
C SER A 153 6.45 -2.12 -5.65
N ARG A 154 6.64 -1.78 -6.93
CA ARG A 154 7.39 -2.60 -7.85
C ARG A 154 8.88 -2.48 -7.53
N ILE A 155 9.52 -3.59 -7.21
CA ILE A 155 10.96 -3.70 -7.08
C ILE A 155 11.53 -4.11 -8.44
N PRO A 156 12.39 -3.30 -9.07
CA PRO A 156 12.96 -3.63 -10.37
C PRO A 156 14.00 -4.76 -10.26
N SER A 157 14.39 -5.31 -11.41
CA SER A 157 15.60 -6.12 -11.50
C SER A 157 16.86 -5.29 -11.21
N GLY A 158 17.95 -5.95 -10.83
CA GLY A 158 19.24 -5.30 -10.54
C GLY A 158 19.40 -4.76 -9.12
N VAL A 159 18.41 -4.95 -8.24
CA VAL A 159 18.48 -4.59 -6.81
C VAL A 159 18.08 -5.78 -5.96
N VAL A 160 18.53 -5.81 -4.71
CA VAL A 160 18.18 -6.83 -3.71
C VAL A 160 17.48 -6.20 -2.51
N CYS A 161 16.58 -6.93 -1.85
CA CYS A 161 15.80 -6.43 -0.73
C CYS A 161 16.23 -7.00 0.63
N GLY A 162 16.39 -6.15 1.63
CA GLY A 162 16.61 -6.58 3.02
C GLY A 162 15.38 -7.28 3.61
N ASN A 163 15.54 -7.93 4.77
CA ASN A 163 14.46 -8.70 5.39
C ASN A 163 13.23 -7.90 5.83
N LYS A 164 13.33 -6.56 5.82
CA LYS A 164 12.23 -5.63 6.06
C LYS A 164 11.54 -5.14 4.79
N VAL A 165 11.95 -5.69 3.65
CA VAL A 165 11.27 -5.58 2.36
C VAL A 165 11.04 -6.98 1.78
N PRO A 166 10.07 -7.74 2.32
CA PRO A 166 9.70 -8.99 1.68
C PRO A 166 9.25 -8.78 0.24
N THR A 167 9.62 -9.71 -0.63
CA THR A 167 9.25 -9.67 -2.04
C THR A 167 8.29 -10.78 -2.42
N LEU A 168 7.45 -10.52 -3.41
CA LEU A 168 6.47 -11.46 -3.93
C LEU A 168 6.62 -11.61 -5.44
N LEU A 169 6.55 -12.86 -5.87
CA LEU A 169 6.12 -13.24 -7.21
C LEU A 169 4.77 -13.96 -7.10
N PHE A 170 4.06 -14.08 -8.21
CA PHE A 170 2.83 -14.86 -8.33
C PHE A 170 3.11 -16.12 -9.16
N ASN A 171 2.38 -17.21 -8.91
CA ASN A 171 2.43 -18.37 -9.80
C ASN A 171 1.60 -18.10 -11.04
N GLY A 172 2.08 -18.59 -12.18
CA GLY A 172 1.39 -18.48 -13.45
C GLY A 172 2.36 -18.43 -14.61
N ASP A 173 1.85 -18.04 -15.76
CA ASP A 173 2.64 -17.77 -16.94
C ASP A 173 3.62 -16.61 -16.67
N PRO A 174 4.95 -16.82 -16.80
CA PRO A 174 5.94 -15.76 -16.63
C PRO A 174 5.68 -14.51 -17.49
N ARG A 175 4.97 -14.66 -18.63
CA ARG A 175 4.58 -13.56 -19.50
C ARG A 175 3.58 -12.60 -18.84
N ASN A 176 2.81 -13.08 -17.86
CA ASN A 176 1.81 -12.31 -17.13
C ASN A 176 2.32 -11.81 -15.77
N GLN A 177 3.58 -12.08 -15.42
CA GLN A 177 4.12 -11.76 -14.09
C GLN A 177 3.95 -10.28 -13.74
N GLN A 178 4.24 -9.41 -14.70
CA GLN A 178 4.15 -7.96 -14.52
C GLN A 178 2.69 -7.51 -14.27
N LEU A 179 1.76 -8.02 -15.08
CA LEU A 179 0.32 -7.79 -14.92
C LEU A 179 -0.17 -8.18 -13.51
N TYR A 180 0.27 -9.32 -13.00
CA TYR A 180 -0.09 -9.80 -11.66
C TYR A 180 0.51 -8.93 -10.57
N ILE A 181 1.79 -8.57 -10.69
CA ILE A 181 2.47 -7.64 -9.78
C ILE A 181 1.69 -6.32 -9.70
N ASP A 182 1.35 -5.73 -10.84
CA ASP A 182 0.71 -4.42 -10.85
C ASP A 182 -0.73 -4.46 -10.38
N SER A 183 -1.48 -5.52 -10.75
CA SER A 183 -2.83 -5.76 -10.23
C SER A 183 -2.82 -5.89 -8.71
N TRP A 184 -1.88 -6.66 -8.17
CA TRP A 184 -1.74 -6.83 -6.73
C TRP A 184 -1.36 -5.52 -6.05
N LEU A 185 -0.39 -4.78 -6.59
CA LEU A 185 0.04 -3.48 -6.09
C LEU A 185 -1.10 -2.45 -6.07
N ALA A 186 -2.01 -2.48 -7.05
CA ALA A 186 -3.21 -1.64 -7.05
C ALA A 186 -4.08 -1.95 -5.82
N ILE A 187 -4.38 -3.23 -5.61
CA ILE A 187 -5.26 -3.68 -4.53
C ILE A 187 -4.64 -3.39 -3.17
N VAL A 188 -3.40 -3.81 -2.92
CA VAL A 188 -2.84 -3.75 -1.57
C VAL A 188 -2.47 -2.33 -1.11
N ASN A 189 -2.27 -1.40 -2.05
CA ASN A 189 -2.09 0.02 -1.72
C ASN A 189 -3.41 0.78 -1.57
N SER A 190 -4.57 0.12 -1.67
CA SER A 190 -5.87 0.76 -1.54
C SER A 190 -6.29 0.99 -0.08
N ILE A 191 -7.17 1.97 0.17
CA ILE A 191 -7.78 2.24 1.47
C ILE A 191 -8.62 1.05 1.99
N PRO A 192 -9.46 0.37 1.17
CA PRO A 192 -10.15 -0.84 1.61
C PRO A 192 -9.21 -1.95 2.10
N PHE A 193 -8.08 -2.17 1.42
CA PHE A 193 -7.10 -3.16 1.85
C PHE A 193 -6.36 -2.73 3.12
N ASP A 194 -5.95 -1.46 3.21
CA ASP A 194 -5.33 -0.93 4.43
C ASP A 194 -6.25 -1.08 5.64
N TRP A 195 -7.54 -0.82 5.47
CA TRP A 195 -8.51 -0.94 6.54
C TRP A 195 -8.62 -2.37 7.05
N LEU A 196 -8.68 -3.36 6.15
CA LEU A 196 -8.62 -4.79 6.53
C LEU A 196 -7.34 -5.10 7.30
N LEU A 197 -6.19 -4.64 6.79
CA LEU A 197 -4.90 -4.91 7.40
C LEU A 197 -4.80 -4.27 8.80
N ARG A 198 -5.36 -3.07 9.03
CA ARG A 198 -5.42 -2.43 10.36
C ARG A 198 -6.19 -3.25 11.39
N ARG A 199 -7.10 -4.13 10.96
CA ARG A 199 -7.85 -5.01 11.89
C ARG A 199 -7.00 -6.12 12.47
N VAL A 200 -5.87 -6.46 11.84
CA VAL A 200 -5.06 -7.64 12.21
C VAL A 200 -3.57 -7.33 12.41
N ALA A 201 -3.06 -6.23 11.87
CA ALA A 201 -1.67 -5.82 11.99
C ALA A 201 -1.46 -4.83 13.13
N THR A 202 -0.33 -4.95 13.82
CA THR A 202 0.08 -4.03 14.89
C THR A 202 1.26 -3.17 14.46
N THR A 203 2.46 -3.75 14.47
CA THR A 203 3.72 -3.06 14.14
C THR A 203 4.48 -3.70 12.98
N SER A 204 4.03 -4.88 12.53
CA SER A 204 4.66 -5.64 11.45
C SER A 204 3.60 -6.34 10.59
N VAL A 205 3.83 -6.34 9.28
CA VAL A 205 3.03 -7.03 8.27
C VAL A 205 3.75 -8.33 7.91
N ASN A 206 3.48 -9.39 8.66
CA ASN A 206 4.05 -10.72 8.41
C ASN A 206 3.26 -11.47 7.32
N TYR A 207 3.88 -12.48 6.70
CA TYR A 207 3.28 -13.19 5.57
C TYR A 207 1.95 -13.85 5.94
N PHE A 208 1.86 -14.46 7.12
CA PHE A 208 0.64 -15.13 7.56
C PHE A 208 -0.55 -14.16 7.67
N LEU A 209 -0.31 -12.88 8.05
CA LEU A 209 -1.34 -11.86 8.09
C LEU A 209 -1.87 -11.59 6.68
N LEU A 210 -0.97 -11.36 5.71
CA LEU A 210 -1.37 -11.11 4.32
C LEU A 210 -2.08 -12.31 3.69
N LEU A 211 -1.58 -13.52 3.97
CA LEU A 211 -2.15 -14.78 3.50
C LEU A 211 -3.58 -15.00 4.00
N ASP A 212 -3.93 -14.47 5.17
CA ASP A 212 -5.26 -14.60 5.77
C ASP A 212 -6.19 -13.40 5.57
N LEU A 213 -5.77 -12.39 4.79
CA LEU A 213 -6.66 -11.29 4.43
C LEU A 213 -7.47 -11.65 3.18
N PRO A 214 -8.76 -11.27 3.15
CA PRO A 214 -9.56 -11.40 1.94
C PRO A 214 -9.08 -10.39 0.89
N MET A 215 -8.72 -10.92 -0.28
CA MET A 215 -8.54 -10.17 -1.51
C MET A 215 -9.88 -10.03 -2.21
N PRO A 216 -10.15 -8.90 -2.91
CA PRO A 216 -11.36 -8.79 -3.72
C PRO A 216 -11.34 -9.86 -4.81
N SER A 217 -12.53 -10.31 -5.25
CA SER A 217 -12.70 -11.35 -6.26
C SER A 217 -12.36 -10.85 -7.68
N ILE A 218 -11.11 -10.43 -7.88
CA ILE A 218 -10.56 -9.89 -9.12
C ILE A 218 -9.58 -10.90 -9.71
N GLN A 219 -9.82 -11.29 -10.95
CA GLN A 219 -8.88 -12.07 -11.74
C GLN A 219 -7.88 -11.11 -12.41
N PRO A 220 -6.55 -11.27 -12.25
CA PRO A 220 -5.57 -10.32 -12.81
C PRO A 220 -5.67 -10.14 -14.33
N ASN A 221 -6.03 -11.19 -15.06
CA ASN A 221 -6.23 -11.19 -16.51
C ASN A 221 -7.63 -10.74 -16.97
N SER A 222 -8.54 -10.45 -16.04
CA SER A 222 -9.84 -9.86 -16.38
C SER A 222 -9.69 -8.40 -16.81
N LYS A 223 -10.76 -7.82 -17.36
CA LYS A 223 -10.83 -6.38 -17.65
C LYS A 223 -10.53 -5.53 -16.42
N GLU A 224 -11.08 -5.88 -15.26
CA GLU A 224 -10.87 -5.12 -14.02
C GLU A 224 -9.43 -5.26 -13.51
N GLY A 225 -8.89 -6.49 -13.49
CA GLY A 225 -7.50 -6.74 -13.12
C GLY A 225 -6.51 -5.97 -14.01
N THR A 226 -6.72 -6.02 -15.32
CA THR A 226 -5.90 -5.29 -16.30
C THR A 226 -6.00 -3.77 -16.13
N THR A 227 -7.19 -3.26 -15.83
CA THR A 227 -7.39 -1.84 -15.55
C THR A 227 -6.62 -1.42 -14.31
N LEU A 228 -6.75 -2.16 -13.21
CA LEU A 228 -6.01 -1.91 -11.97
C LEU A 228 -4.49 -1.99 -12.17
N ALA A 229 -4.00 -2.97 -12.92
CA ALA A 229 -2.60 -3.08 -13.28
C ALA A 229 -2.10 -1.84 -14.04
N HIS A 230 -2.84 -1.39 -15.04
CA HIS A 230 -2.45 -0.22 -15.83
C HIS A 230 -2.42 1.07 -14.99
N LEU A 231 -3.39 1.25 -14.08
CA LEU A 231 -3.41 2.39 -13.15
C LEU A 231 -2.22 2.34 -12.18
N SER A 232 -1.91 1.16 -11.62
CA SER A 232 -0.77 0.94 -10.73
C SER A 232 0.58 1.11 -11.43
N GLU A 233 0.69 0.66 -12.67
CA GLU A 233 1.89 0.86 -13.50
C GLU A 233 2.18 2.35 -13.71
N GLN A 234 1.15 3.14 -14.06
CA GLN A 234 1.28 4.58 -14.25
C GLN A 234 1.81 5.29 -12.98
N LEU A 235 1.37 4.85 -11.80
CA LEU A 235 1.86 5.38 -10.53
C LEU A 235 3.31 4.95 -10.25
N SER A 236 3.64 3.70 -10.57
CA SER A 236 4.94 3.06 -10.27
C SER A 236 6.08 3.57 -11.16
N LEU A 237 5.81 3.82 -12.43
CA LEU A 237 6.81 4.26 -13.40
C LEU A 237 7.08 5.77 -13.36
N GLY A 238 6.47 6.50 -12.42
CA GLY A 238 6.68 7.95 -12.30
C GLY A 238 6.22 8.78 -13.51
N ARG A 239 5.53 8.16 -14.49
CA ARG A 239 5.12 8.76 -15.77
C ARG A 239 4.14 9.92 -15.64
N ILE A 240 3.63 10.18 -14.43
CA ILE A 240 2.66 11.22 -14.14
C ILE A 240 3.29 12.23 -13.19
N ALA A 241 3.73 13.35 -13.76
CA ALA A 241 4.29 14.48 -13.00
C ALA A 241 3.21 15.29 -12.25
N ASP A 242 1.98 15.30 -12.77
CA ASP A 242 0.85 16.02 -12.21
C ASP A 242 0.29 15.31 -10.96
N ALA A 243 0.34 16.01 -9.83
CA ALA A 243 -0.05 15.44 -8.54
C ALA A 243 -1.56 15.16 -8.43
N TRP A 244 -2.38 15.96 -9.10
CA TRP A 244 -3.83 15.76 -9.14
C TRP A 244 -4.22 14.56 -10.00
N LYS A 245 -3.57 14.35 -11.14
CA LYS A 245 -3.77 13.17 -11.97
C LYS A 245 -3.36 11.89 -11.21
N ARG A 246 -2.28 11.93 -10.43
CA ARG A 246 -1.91 10.83 -9.52
C ARG A 246 -3.01 10.60 -8.48
N ALA A 247 -3.53 11.67 -7.86
CA ALA A 247 -4.60 11.57 -6.87
C ALA A 247 -5.88 10.95 -7.44
N GLU A 248 -6.28 11.34 -8.66
CA GLU A 248 -7.45 10.77 -9.34
C GLU A 248 -7.27 9.28 -9.65
N ILE A 249 -6.09 8.86 -10.11
CA ILE A 249 -5.79 7.43 -10.34
C ILE A 249 -5.86 6.64 -9.04
N ARG A 250 -5.35 7.20 -7.94
CA ARG A 250 -5.40 6.54 -6.63
C ARG A 250 -6.85 6.43 -6.12
N ALA A 251 -7.63 7.49 -6.26
CA ALA A 251 -9.06 7.46 -5.95
C ALA A 251 -9.80 6.43 -6.82
N GLU A 252 -9.42 6.32 -8.09
CA GLU A 252 -9.96 5.33 -9.03
C GLU A 252 -9.68 3.88 -8.58
N ILE A 253 -8.43 3.59 -8.23
CA ILE A 253 -8.05 2.30 -7.66
C ILE A 253 -8.89 2.02 -6.40
N ASP A 254 -9.00 2.98 -5.49
CA ASP A 254 -9.69 2.79 -4.20
C ASP A 254 -11.18 2.46 -4.38
N TRP A 255 -11.93 3.19 -5.22
CA TRP A 255 -13.35 2.89 -5.42
C TRP A 255 -13.56 1.61 -6.23
N ARG A 256 -12.67 1.26 -7.16
CA ARG A 256 -12.73 -0.01 -7.91
C ARG A 256 -12.53 -1.21 -6.99
N VAL A 257 -11.53 -1.14 -6.11
CA VAL A 257 -11.29 -2.19 -5.11
C VAL A 257 -12.48 -2.31 -4.17
N LEU A 258 -13.04 -1.20 -3.70
CA LEU A 258 -14.24 -1.21 -2.88
C LEU A 258 -15.44 -1.84 -3.60
N SER A 259 -15.65 -1.47 -4.87
CA SER A 259 -16.71 -2.01 -5.72
C SER A 259 -16.57 -3.52 -5.91
N ALA A 260 -15.36 -4.04 -6.00
CA ALA A 260 -15.10 -5.47 -6.13
C ALA A 260 -15.43 -6.28 -4.86
N PHE A 261 -15.56 -5.61 -3.71
CA PHE A 261 -16.16 -6.19 -2.50
C PHE A 261 -17.69 -6.01 -2.45
N GLY A 262 -18.31 -5.34 -3.43
CA GLY A 262 -19.75 -5.06 -3.46
C GLY A 262 -20.16 -3.98 -2.45
N CYS A 263 -19.32 -2.97 -2.26
CA CYS A 263 -19.54 -1.87 -1.31
C CYS A 263 -19.71 -0.52 -2.02
N ASP A 264 -20.25 0.46 -1.29
CA ASP A 264 -20.62 1.79 -1.80
C ASP A 264 -19.96 2.93 -0.98
N ALA A 265 -20.36 4.19 -1.24
CA ALA A 265 -19.79 5.33 -0.53
C ALA A 265 -20.06 5.34 0.99
N LYS A 266 -21.10 4.66 1.48
CA LYS A 266 -21.35 4.54 2.91
C LYS A 266 -20.33 3.64 3.59
N ALA A 267 -19.95 2.55 2.92
CA ALA A 267 -18.84 1.72 3.39
C ALA A 267 -17.53 2.52 3.36
N MET A 268 -17.24 3.25 2.28
CA MET A 268 -16.03 4.08 2.18
C MET A 268 -15.92 5.13 3.30
N GLU A 269 -17.03 5.77 3.66
CA GLU A 269 -17.08 6.69 4.79
C GLU A 269 -16.65 6.03 6.10
N LEU A 270 -17.18 4.84 6.39
CA LEU A 270 -16.81 4.06 7.57
C LEU A 270 -15.33 3.63 7.53
N LEU A 271 -14.80 3.27 6.35
CA LEU A 271 -13.39 2.93 6.20
C LEU A 271 -12.50 4.12 6.59
N LEU A 272 -12.84 5.31 6.10
CA LEU A 272 -12.04 6.54 6.26
C LEU A 272 -12.00 7.09 7.69
N GLU A 273 -12.87 6.62 8.59
CA GLU A 273 -12.78 6.95 10.03
C GLU A 273 -11.46 6.45 10.66
N ASP A 274 -10.86 5.38 10.13
CA ASP A 274 -9.60 4.79 10.61
C ASP A 274 -8.35 5.47 10.03
N PHE A 275 -8.52 6.53 9.25
CA PHE A 275 -7.41 7.25 8.60
C PHE A 275 -7.37 8.74 8.99
N PRO A 276 -7.41 9.10 10.29
CA PRO A 276 -7.45 10.50 10.74
C PRO A 276 -6.16 11.29 10.46
N LEU A 277 -5.10 10.59 9.99
CA LEU A 277 -3.77 11.12 9.80
C LEU A 277 -3.45 11.41 8.33
N LEU A 278 -4.36 11.09 7.41
CA LEU A 278 -4.22 11.53 6.02
C LEU A 278 -4.16 13.06 5.96
N ASP A 279 -3.43 13.58 4.97
CA ASP A 279 -3.38 15.01 4.62
C ASP A 279 -2.85 15.94 5.73
N ARG A 280 -2.18 15.42 6.76
CA ARG A 280 -1.64 16.21 7.89
C ARG A 280 -0.80 17.42 7.50
N ALA A 281 -0.11 17.35 6.37
CA ALA A 281 0.77 18.39 5.87
C ALA A 281 0.20 19.11 4.63
N GLN A 282 -1.11 18.95 4.37
CA GLN A 282 -1.80 19.65 3.29
C GLN A 282 -2.51 20.91 3.82
N PRO A 283 -2.63 21.97 2.99
CA PRO A 283 -3.45 23.13 3.29
C PRO A 283 -4.87 22.78 3.73
N THR A 284 -5.40 23.53 4.68
CA THR A 284 -6.75 23.34 5.23
C THR A 284 -7.74 24.31 4.61
N LEU A 285 -9.02 23.95 4.62
CA LEU A 285 -10.09 24.91 4.29
C LEU A 285 -10.19 25.97 5.40
N PRO A 286 -10.66 27.20 5.09
CA PRO A 286 -10.84 28.25 6.08
C PRO A 286 -11.68 27.78 7.27
N GLY A 287 -11.18 27.98 8.49
CA GLY A 287 -11.85 27.58 9.74
C GLY A 287 -11.64 26.12 10.16
N GLU A 288 -10.95 25.31 9.35
CA GLU A 288 -10.67 23.91 9.68
C GLU A 288 -9.24 23.71 10.20
N SER A 289 -9.10 22.85 11.22
CA SER A 289 -7.81 22.56 11.86
C SER A 289 -6.98 21.50 11.14
N ARG A 290 -7.55 20.82 10.14
CA ARG A 290 -6.89 19.76 9.37
C ARG A 290 -7.44 19.70 7.96
N SER A 291 -6.61 19.28 7.02
CA SER A 291 -7.07 18.99 5.67
C SER A 291 -7.77 17.64 5.64
N THR A 292 -8.76 17.51 4.77
CA THR A 292 -9.50 16.26 4.51
C THR A 292 -9.53 15.94 3.02
N ILE A 293 -8.63 16.53 2.22
CA ILE A 293 -8.71 16.53 0.76
C ILE A 293 -8.74 15.12 0.16
N THR A 294 -7.98 14.16 0.71
CA THR A 294 -8.04 12.75 0.29
C THR A 294 -9.38 12.12 0.61
N LYS A 295 -9.89 12.36 1.83
CA LYS A 295 -11.20 11.86 2.25
C LYS A 295 -12.32 12.43 1.35
N ASP A 296 -12.32 13.73 1.13
CA ASP A 296 -13.34 14.40 0.32
C ASP A 296 -13.30 13.93 -1.14
N LEU A 297 -12.11 13.84 -1.74
CA LEU A 297 -11.94 13.33 -3.10
C LEU A 297 -12.43 11.89 -3.22
N LEU A 298 -12.02 11.01 -2.31
CA LEU A 298 -12.36 9.60 -2.39
C LEU A 298 -13.85 9.36 -2.18
N LEU A 299 -14.48 10.07 -1.24
CA LEU A 299 -15.92 10.02 -1.01
C LEU A 299 -16.71 10.55 -2.22
N LEU A 300 -16.27 11.67 -2.80
CA LEU A 300 -16.87 12.22 -4.02
C LEU A 300 -16.82 11.21 -5.17
N ARG A 301 -15.64 10.66 -5.48
CA ARG A 301 -15.46 9.71 -6.60
C ARG A 301 -16.22 8.42 -6.35
N THR A 302 -16.18 7.89 -5.13
CA THR A 302 -16.91 6.68 -4.78
C THR A 302 -18.41 6.90 -4.92
N ALA A 303 -18.97 8.02 -4.46
CA ALA A 303 -20.38 8.33 -4.60
C ALA A 303 -20.81 8.57 -6.06
N GLN A 304 -19.93 9.14 -6.89
CA GLN A 304 -20.19 9.32 -8.32
C GLN A 304 -20.29 7.99 -9.07
N HIS A 305 -19.45 7.00 -8.71
CA HIS A 305 -19.40 5.72 -9.40
C HIS A 305 -20.32 4.64 -8.79
N LEU A 306 -20.45 4.62 -7.47
CA LEU A 306 -21.11 3.53 -6.72
C LEU A 306 -22.37 3.97 -5.96
N GLY A 307 -22.65 5.27 -5.87
CA GLY A 307 -23.80 5.77 -5.10
C GLY A 307 -23.67 5.54 -3.59
N GLY A 308 -24.79 5.23 -2.92
CA GLY A 308 -24.85 4.94 -1.48
C GLY A 308 -25.07 6.13 -0.56
N VAL A 309 -25.12 7.36 -1.11
CA VAL A 309 -25.39 8.59 -0.36
C VAL A 309 -26.32 9.53 -1.12
N SER A 310 -26.91 10.50 -0.42
CA SER A 310 -27.77 11.51 -1.04
C SER A 310 -26.98 12.49 -1.91
N ARG A 311 -27.67 13.10 -2.87
CA ARG A 311 -27.10 14.14 -3.76
C ARG A 311 -26.47 15.29 -2.96
N SER A 312 -27.14 15.78 -1.92
CA SER A 312 -26.60 16.85 -1.07
C SER A 312 -25.24 16.53 -0.44
N ARG A 313 -25.02 15.29 0.02
CA ARG A 313 -23.74 14.87 0.59
C ARG A 313 -22.64 14.81 -0.46
N ARG A 314 -22.98 14.29 -1.64
CA ARG A 314 -22.05 14.23 -2.78
C ARG A 314 -21.66 15.63 -3.24
N ASP A 315 -22.63 16.53 -3.36
CA ASP A 315 -22.42 17.91 -3.82
C ASP A 315 -21.55 18.68 -2.80
N LEU A 316 -21.75 18.47 -1.48
CA LEU A 316 -20.87 18.99 -0.42
C LEU A 316 -19.42 18.53 -0.59
N TRP A 317 -19.16 17.24 -0.85
CA TRP A 317 -17.78 16.78 -1.10
C TRP A 317 -17.19 17.40 -2.37
N GLY A 318 -18.02 17.64 -3.39
CA GLY A 318 -17.64 18.39 -4.59
C GLY A 318 -17.14 19.80 -4.27
N GLU A 319 -17.90 20.55 -3.48
CA GLU A 319 -17.54 21.90 -3.01
C GLU A 319 -16.26 21.88 -2.19
N ARG A 320 -16.12 20.92 -1.26
CA ARG A 320 -14.91 20.75 -0.44
C ARG A 320 -13.67 20.47 -1.29
N VAL A 321 -13.76 19.58 -2.28
CA VAL A 321 -12.65 19.29 -3.19
C VAL A 321 -12.28 20.53 -4.01
N ALA A 322 -13.27 21.30 -4.49
CA ALA A 322 -13.01 22.53 -5.22
C ALA A 322 -12.34 23.61 -4.33
N GLY A 323 -12.82 23.79 -3.10
CA GLY A 323 -12.20 24.70 -2.14
C GLY A 323 -10.79 24.26 -1.74
N ALA A 324 -10.56 22.97 -1.54
CA ALA A 324 -9.24 22.43 -1.21
C ALA A 324 -8.25 22.63 -2.36
N LYS A 325 -8.71 22.46 -3.62
CA LYS A 325 -7.93 22.81 -4.82
C LYS A 325 -7.54 24.29 -4.86
N SER A 326 -8.46 25.20 -4.52
CA SER A 326 -8.19 26.64 -4.58
C SER A 326 -7.18 27.11 -3.53
N VAL A 327 -7.09 26.43 -2.38
CA VAL A 327 -6.06 26.67 -1.36
C VAL A 327 -4.77 25.87 -1.59
N GLY A 328 -4.65 25.18 -2.73
CA GLY A 328 -3.44 24.44 -3.13
C GLY A 328 -3.26 23.07 -2.48
N ALA A 329 -4.28 22.54 -1.79
CA ALA A 329 -4.22 21.19 -1.25
C ALA A 329 -4.31 20.14 -2.37
N VAL A 330 -3.61 19.01 -2.17
CA VAL A 330 -3.60 17.88 -3.10
C VAL A 330 -3.80 16.58 -2.33
N ALA A 331 -4.75 15.77 -2.78
CA ALA A 331 -5.01 14.46 -2.18
C ALA A 331 -3.84 13.48 -2.39
N TYR A 332 -3.72 12.52 -1.48
CA TYR A 332 -2.76 11.41 -1.49
C TYR A 332 -1.27 11.82 -1.47
N ILE A 333 -0.96 13.05 -1.03
CA ILE A 333 0.42 13.46 -0.79
C ILE A 333 0.88 12.94 0.58
N PRO A 334 1.88 12.05 0.64
CA PRO A 334 2.42 11.58 1.90
C PRO A 334 3.03 12.75 2.69
N SER A 335 2.84 12.79 4.01
CA SER A 335 3.39 13.88 4.83
C SER A 335 4.91 14.04 4.73
N HIS A 336 5.66 12.97 4.47
CA HIS A 336 7.10 13.05 4.30
C HIS A 336 7.55 13.78 3.02
N LEU A 337 6.65 13.97 2.04
CA LEU A 337 6.90 14.74 0.81
C LEU A 337 6.30 16.14 0.85
N ALA A 338 5.40 16.40 1.80
CA ALA A 338 4.85 17.72 1.94
C ALA A 338 5.95 18.71 2.38
N PRO A 339 5.89 19.98 1.92
CA PRO A 339 6.79 21.00 2.40
C PRO A 339 6.71 21.01 3.92
N THR A 340 7.83 20.80 4.60
CA THR A 340 7.86 21.05 6.04
C THR A 340 7.67 22.55 6.21
N THR A 341 6.49 22.96 6.65
CA THR A 341 6.35 24.23 7.34
C THR A 341 7.17 24.09 8.62
N LYS A 342 8.47 24.38 8.50
CA LYS A 342 9.27 24.77 9.66
C LYS A 342 8.67 26.11 10.12
N ASN A 343 7.79 26.05 11.10
CA ASN A 343 7.57 27.19 11.98
C ASN A 343 8.77 27.33 12.90
#